data_AF-A0A6G8IF03-F1
#
_entry.id   AF-A0A6G8IF03-F1
#
_cell.length_a   1.000
_cell.length_b   1.000
_cell.length_c   1.000
_cell.angle_alpha   90.00
_cell.angle_beta   90.00
_cell.angle_gamma   90.00
#
_symmetry.space_group_name_H-M   'P 1'
#
loop_
_entity.id
_entity.type
_entity.pdbx_description
1 polymer ?
#
loop_
_entity_poly.entity_id
_entity_poly.type
_entity_poly.pdbx_seq_one_letter_code
_entity_poly.pdbx_strand_id
1 'polypeptide(L)'
;MSLSLQAIDRLFTRMSVTYGEAWNRSLGQAPINDVKSVWAHELGVFANSLTRIAWALENLPAKCPNVIEFRNLCRQAPMPEAPRLPEPKADPERVRAELAKLGDLKVKVQTKGGDGREWARSILRRYQACERINPTVLRFAREALKEAA
;
A
#
# COMPACT_ATOMS: atom_id res chain seq x y z
N MET A 1 27.81 16.12 -4.83
CA MET A 1 28.42 15.01 -4.05
C MET A 1 28.59 13.84 -4.99
N SER A 2 29.82 13.36 -5.20
CA SER A 2 30.12 12.22 -6.07
C SER A 2 30.21 10.93 -5.26
N LEU A 3 29.90 9.80 -5.88
CA LEU A 3 30.11 8.48 -5.28
C LEU A 3 31.62 8.19 -5.16
N SER A 4 32.03 7.41 -4.16
CA SER A 4 33.44 6.99 -4.04
C SER A 4 33.86 6.13 -5.24
N LEU A 5 35.09 6.34 -5.73
CA LEU A 5 35.64 5.59 -6.87
C LEU A 5 35.70 4.08 -6.60
N GLN A 6 35.99 3.67 -5.36
CA GLN A 6 36.00 2.26 -4.97
C GLN A 6 34.63 1.58 -5.13
N ALA A 7 33.53 2.29 -4.85
CA ALA A 7 32.19 1.76 -5.06
C ALA A 7 31.89 1.59 -6.56
N ILE A 8 32.34 2.53 -7.39
CA ILE A 8 32.22 2.45 -8.85
C ILE A 8 33.04 1.29 -9.42
N ASP A 9 34.28 1.08 -8.96
CA ASP A 9 35.10 -0.05 -9.39
C ASP A 9 34.44 -1.40 -9.10
N ARG A 10 33.85 -1.55 -7.91
CA ARG A 10 33.09 -2.77 -7.56
C ARG A 10 31.85 -2.95 -8.43
N LEU A 11 31.13 -1.86 -8.71
CA LEU A 11 29.97 -1.87 -9.60
C LEU A 11 30.36 -2.29 -11.03
N PHE A 12 31.42 -1.69 -11.58
CA PHE A 12 31.94 -2.03 -12.91
C PHE A 12 32.40 -3.48 -12.98
N THR A 13 33.06 -3.97 -11.93
CA THR A 13 33.45 -5.39 -11.82
C THR A 13 32.21 -6.29 -11.87
N ARG A 14 31.17 -5.96 -11.10
CA ARG A 14 29.93 -6.75 -11.08
C ARG A 14 29.23 -6.75 -12.44
N MET A 15 29.09 -5.59 -13.09
CA MET A 15 28.45 -5.47 -14.40
C MET A 15 29.25 -6.19 -15.49
N SER A 16 30.59 -6.11 -15.45
CA SER A 16 31.46 -6.83 -16.36
C SER A 16 31.31 -8.35 -16.22
N VAL A 17 31.17 -8.87 -14.99
CA VAL A 17 30.91 -10.31 -14.76
C VAL A 17 29.51 -10.72 -15.20
N THR A 18 28.49 -9.89 -15.01
CA THR A 18 27.10 -10.23 -15.37
C THR A 18 26.87 -10.22 -16.89
N TYR A 19 27.38 -9.20 -17.59
CA TYR A 19 27.09 -8.98 -19.02
C TYR A 19 28.25 -9.33 -19.96
N GLY A 20 29.46 -9.50 -19.44
CA GLY A 20 30.64 -9.89 -20.22
C GLY A 20 30.96 -8.90 -21.35
N GLU A 21 31.09 -9.44 -22.56
CA GLU A 21 31.43 -8.67 -23.76
C GLU A 21 30.43 -7.54 -24.05
N ALA A 22 29.14 -7.74 -23.74
CA ALA A 22 28.11 -6.74 -23.97
C ALA A 22 28.36 -5.47 -23.14
N TRP A 23 28.89 -5.61 -21.92
CA TRP A 23 29.30 -4.47 -21.09
C TRP A 23 30.48 -3.73 -21.73
N ASN A 24 31.53 -4.44 -22.14
CA ASN A 24 32.70 -3.83 -22.77
C ASN A 24 32.31 -3.06 -24.05
N ARG A 25 31.40 -3.60 -24.85
CA ARG A 25 30.89 -2.92 -26.05
C ARG A 25 30.08 -1.67 -25.71
N SER A 26 29.32 -1.70 -24.61
CA SER A 26 28.48 -0.57 -24.19
C SER A 26 29.28 0.67 -23.78
N LEU A 27 30.51 0.48 -23.29
CA LEU A 27 31.41 1.57 -22.88
C LEU A 27 32.06 2.29 -24.07
N GLY A 28 31.99 1.72 -25.27
CA GLY A 28 32.53 2.30 -26.49
C GLY A 28 34.07 2.39 -26.47
N GLN A 29 34.61 3.51 -26.98
CA GLN A 29 36.06 3.77 -27.07
C GLN A 29 36.53 4.84 -26.08
N ALA A 30 35.66 5.31 -25.18
CA ALA A 30 35.99 6.37 -24.24
C ALA A 30 36.99 5.89 -23.18
N PRO A 31 37.90 6.77 -22.69
CA PRO A 31 38.79 6.43 -21.59
C PRO A 31 38.00 5.97 -20.37
N ILE A 32 38.33 4.80 -19.84
CA ILE A 32 37.56 4.18 -18.74
C ILE A 32 37.49 5.09 -17.49
N ASN A 33 38.50 5.92 -17.27
CA ASN A 33 38.54 6.86 -16.15
C ASN A 33 37.50 7.98 -16.28
N ASP A 34 37.27 8.46 -17.50
CA ASP A 34 36.25 9.49 -17.77
C ASP A 34 34.86 8.89 -17.60
N VAL A 35 34.66 7.66 -18.08
CA VAL A 35 33.40 6.94 -17.91
C VAL A 35 33.11 6.72 -16.43
N LYS A 36 34.09 6.24 -15.65
CA LYS A 36 33.94 6.10 -14.18
C LYS A 36 33.62 7.43 -13.50
N SER A 37 34.23 8.52 -13.94
CA SER A 37 33.97 9.86 -13.39
C SER A 37 32.54 10.32 -13.65
N VAL A 38 32.02 10.09 -14.86
CA VAL A 38 30.61 10.38 -15.20
C VAL A 38 29.66 9.50 -14.39
N TRP A 39 29.95 8.20 -14.27
CA TRP A 39 29.16 7.30 -13.43
C TRP A 39 29.15 7.71 -11.95
N ALA A 40 30.30 8.12 -11.41
CA ALA A 40 30.42 8.61 -10.05
C ALA A 40 29.60 9.88 -9.81
N HIS A 41 29.52 10.76 -10.81
CA HIS A 41 28.72 11.98 -10.77
C HIS A 41 27.22 11.66 -10.81
N GLU A 42 26.78 10.87 -11.79
CA GLU A 42 25.36 10.54 -12.00
C GLU A 42 24.77 9.74 -10.82
N LEU A 43 25.54 8.80 -10.27
CA LEU A 43 25.16 8.01 -9.09
C LEU A 43 25.43 8.72 -7.77
N GLY A 44 26.06 9.90 -7.80
CA GLY A 44 26.33 10.71 -6.62
C GLY A 44 25.06 11.10 -5.84
N VAL A 45 23.90 11.15 -6.51
CA VAL A 45 22.60 11.37 -5.87
C VAL A 45 22.26 10.27 -4.86
N PHE A 46 22.79 9.05 -5.04
CA PHE A 46 22.56 7.92 -4.15
C PHE A 46 23.69 7.70 -3.15
N ALA A 47 24.64 8.63 -3.02
CA ALA A 47 25.77 8.50 -2.09
C ALA A 47 25.33 8.29 -0.62
N ASN A 48 24.17 8.84 -0.24
CA ASN A 48 23.60 8.67 1.10
C ASN A 48 22.66 7.45 1.21
N SER A 49 22.49 6.67 0.15
CA SER A 49 21.53 5.55 0.08
C SER A 49 22.05 4.42 -0.80
N LEU A 50 23.15 3.79 -0.37
CA LEU A 50 23.77 2.66 -1.08
C LEU A 50 22.82 1.47 -1.26
N THR A 51 21.82 1.32 -0.40
CA THR A 51 20.79 0.27 -0.50
C THR A 51 20.05 0.30 -1.83
N ARG A 52 19.85 1.48 -2.43
CA ARG A 52 19.21 1.62 -3.75
C ARG A 52 20.08 1.07 -4.88
N ILE A 53 21.39 1.26 -4.78
CA ILE A 53 22.36 0.72 -5.73
C ILE A 53 22.43 -0.80 -5.60
N ALA A 54 22.42 -1.32 -4.36
CA ALA A 54 22.38 -2.76 -4.12
C ALA A 54 21.12 -3.40 -4.73
N TRP A 55 19.94 -2.79 -4.51
CA TRP A 55 18.69 -3.26 -5.09
C TRP A 55 18.72 -3.26 -6.63
N ALA A 56 19.28 -2.21 -7.24
CA ALA A 56 19.43 -2.15 -8.69
C ALA A 56 20.40 -3.21 -9.26
N LEU A 57 21.43 -3.61 -8.50
CA LEU A 57 22.33 -4.70 -8.87
C LEU A 57 21.70 -6.10 -8.75
N GLU A 58 20.67 -6.25 -7.91
CA GLU A 58 19.87 -7.48 -7.82
C GLU A 58 18.82 -7.56 -8.94
N ASN A 59 18.30 -6.40 -9.36
CA ASN A 59 17.23 -6.28 -10.37
C ASN A 59 17.79 -5.85 -11.73
N LEU A 60 18.87 -6.49 -12.17
CA LEU A 60 19.54 -6.15 -13.42
C LEU A 60 18.72 -6.58 -14.65
N PRO A 61 18.54 -5.69 -15.66
CA PRO A 61 17.83 -6.01 -16.90
C PRO A 61 18.61 -6.98 -17.79
N ALA A 62 17.94 -7.68 -18.70
CA ALA A 62 18.60 -8.61 -19.63
C ALA A 62 19.57 -7.91 -20.61
N LYS A 63 19.30 -6.65 -20.96
CA LYS A 63 20.19 -5.81 -21.76
C LYS A 63 21.07 -4.96 -20.85
N CYS A 64 22.34 -4.83 -21.21
CA CYS A 64 23.29 -3.95 -20.54
C CYS A 64 22.77 -2.49 -20.51
N PRO A 65 22.50 -1.92 -19.32
CA PRO A 65 21.97 -0.56 -19.21
C PRO A 65 23.07 0.50 -19.29
N ASN A 66 22.75 1.66 -19.85
CA ASN A 66 23.58 2.87 -19.75
C ASN A 66 23.49 3.48 -18.34
N VAL A 67 24.40 4.40 -17.98
CA VAL A 67 24.43 5.11 -16.70
C VAL A 67 23.08 5.77 -16.35
N ILE A 68 22.41 6.35 -17.34
CA ILE A 68 21.11 7.02 -17.16
C ILE A 68 20.01 5.99 -16.88
N GLU A 69 20.01 4.86 -17.60
CA GLU A 69 19.06 3.77 -17.40
C GLU A 69 19.26 3.12 -16.02
N PHE A 70 20.52 2.88 -15.65
CA PHE A 70 20.87 2.35 -14.34
C PHE A 70 20.50 3.32 -13.21
N ARG A 71 20.71 4.63 -13.41
CA ARG A 71 20.25 5.68 -12.48
C ARG A 71 18.73 5.64 -12.31
N ASN A 72 17.99 5.47 -13.39
CA ASN A 72 16.52 5.36 -13.33
C ASN A 72 16.08 4.07 -12.64
N LEU A 73 16.78 2.95 -12.84
CA LEU A 73 16.55 1.70 -12.12
C LEU A 73 16.75 1.88 -10.60
N CYS A 74 17.83 2.58 -10.20
CA CYS A 74 18.07 2.92 -8.79
C CYS A 74 16.94 3.80 -8.19
N ARG A 75 16.20 4.56 -9.00
CA ARG A 75 15.05 5.36 -8.53
C ARG A 75 13.79 4.52 -8.32
N GLN A 76 13.67 3.38 -8.98
CA GLN A 76 12.55 2.45 -8.81
C GLN A 76 12.65 1.64 -7.51
N ALA A 77 13.82 1.63 -6.87
CA ALA A 77 14.02 0.94 -5.61
C ALA A 77 12.98 1.42 -4.57
N PRO A 78 12.27 0.50 -3.89
CA PRO A 78 11.28 0.85 -2.89
C PRO A 78 11.93 1.69 -1.80
N MET A 79 11.27 2.78 -1.41
CA MET A 79 11.78 3.65 -0.35
C MET A 79 11.74 2.85 0.96
N PRO A 80 12.86 2.74 1.71
CA PRO A 80 12.85 2.05 2.99
C PRO A 80 11.78 2.69 3.87
N GLU A 81 10.94 1.86 4.50
CA GLU A 81 9.89 2.33 5.40
C GLU A 81 10.54 3.16 6.51
N ALA A 82 10.41 4.48 6.42
CA ALA A 82 10.84 5.36 7.50
C ALA A 82 9.94 5.06 8.71
N PRO A 83 10.50 4.92 9.92
CA PRO A 83 9.68 4.79 11.12
C PRO A 83 8.75 6.00 11.19
N ARG A 84 7.45 5.73 11.16
CA ARG A 84 6.42 6.77 11.25
C ARG A 84 6.66 7.54 12.55
N LEU A 85 6.66 8.86 12.46
CA LEU A 85 6.63 9.68 13.66
C LEU A 85 5.41 9.25 14.49
N PRO A 86 5.54 9.16 15.82
CA PRO A 86 4.39 8.88 16.67
C PRO A 86 3.34 9.96 16.42
N GLU A 87 2.11 9.53 16.17
CA GLU A 87 0.99 10.45 15.93
C GLU A 87 0.87 11.40 17.14
N PRO A 88 0.68 12.72 16.92
CA PRO A 88 0.43 13.64 18.02
C PRO A 88 -0.83 13.18 18.75
N LYS A 89 -0.72 12.94 20.06
CA LYS A 89 -1.85 12.55 20.90
C LYS A 89 -2.98 13.57 20.67
N ALA A 90 -4.15 13.08 20.25
CA ALA A 90 -5.31 13.93 20.04
C ALA A 90 -5.64 14.71 21.32
N ASP A 91 -5.89 16.01 21.19
CA ASP A 91 -6.25 16.86 22.30
C ASP A 91 -7.59 16.36 22.89
N PRO A 92 -7.63 15.98 24.18
CA PRO A 92 -8.77 15.29 24.78
C PRO A 92 -10.05 16.14 24.75
N GLU A 93 -9.92 17.46 24.74
CA GLU A 93 -11.06 18.39 24.69
C GLU A 93 -11.72 18.39 23.30
N ARG A 94 -10.93 18.28 22.22
CA ARG A 94 -11.47 18.15 20.86
C ARG A 94 -12.18 16.82 20.66
N VAL A 95 -11.61 15.73 21.17
CA VAL A 95 -12.24 14.40 21.10
C VAL A 95 -13.60 14.39 21.80
N ARG A 96 -13.71 15.02 22.97
CA ARG A 96 -14.98 15.15 23.70
C ARG A 96 -16.00 15.98 22.94
N ALA A 97 -15.60 17.12 22.36
CA ALA A 97 -16.48 17.97 21.58
C ALA A 97 -17.02 17.25 20.33
N GLU A 98 -16.19 16.49 19.62
CA GLU A 98 -16.63 15.70 18.46
C GLU A 98 -17.50 14.50 18.86
N LEU A 99 -17.19 13.81 19.97
CA LEU A 99 -18.04 12.74 20.50
C LEU A 99 -19.42 13.26 20.92
N ALA A 100 -19.50 14.47 21.48
CA ALA A 100 -20.77 15.10 21.83
C ALA A 100 -21.65 15.36 20.58
N LYS A 101 -21.05 15.83 19.47
CA LYS A 101 -21.76 16.00 18.18
C LYS A 101 -22.28 14.68 17.61
N LEU A 102 -21.53 13.59 17.82
CA LEU A 102 -21.92 12.25 17.39
C LEU A 102 -22.94 11.59 18.32
N GLY A 103 -23.16 12.12 19.52
CA GLY A 103 -24.13 11.62 20.50
C GLY A 103 -25.54 11.53 19.93
N ASP A 104 -26.00 12.56 19.23
CA ASP A 104 -27.34 12.62 18.64
C ASP A 104 -27.56 11.55 17.56
N LEU A 105 -26.51 11.23 16.80
CA LEU A 105 -26.55 10.17 15.80
C LEU A 105 -26.54 8.78 16.45
N LYS A 106 -25.76 8.61 17.53
CA LYS A 106 -25.68 7.35 18.27
C LYS A 106 -27.02 7.02 18.96
N VAL A 107 -27.71 8.04 19.48
CA VAL A 107 -29.07 7.90 20.02
C VAL A 107 -30.04 7.49 18.90
N LYS A 108 -30.01 8.16 17.73
CA LYS A 108 -30.88 7.80 16.59
C LYS A 108 -30.64 6.38 16.07
N VAL A 109 -29.39 5.90 16.07
CA VAL A 109 -29.04 4.53 15.67
C VAL A 109 -29.49 3.53 16.73
N GLN A 110 -29.33 3.83 18.03
CA GLN A 110 -29.84 2.98 19.11
C GLN A 110 -31.37 2.88 19.10
N THR A 111 -32.09 3.97 18.82
CA THR A 111 -33.56 3.93 18.73
C THR A 111 -34.06 3.17 17.49
N LYS A 112 -33.26 3.08 16.43
CA LYS A 112 -33.55 2.22 15.25
C LYS A 112 -33.04 0.78 15.42
N GLY A 113 -32.31 0.48 16.49
CA GLY A 113 -31.93 -0.87 16.90
C GLY A 113 -33.07 -1.62 17.60
N GLY A 114 -34.32 -1.33 17.23
CA GLY A 114 -35.47 -2.14 17.61
C GLY A 114 -35.30 -3.54 17.03
N ASP A 115 -35.39 -4.53 17.90
CA ASP A 115 -35.35 -5.97 17.65
C ASP A 115 -35.78 -6.30 16.21
N GLY A 116 -34.83 -6.67 15.35
CA GLY A 116 -34.98 -6.80 13.88
C GLY A 116 -36.03 -7.81 13.40
N ARG A 117 -36.86 -8.31 14.31
CA ARG A 117 -38.03 -9.17 14.13
C ARG A 117 -39.37 -8.42 14.27
N GLU A 118 -39.37 -7.10 14.41
CA GLU A 118 -40.61 -6.30 14.45
C GLU A 118 -41.49 -6.49 13.21
N TRP A 119 -40.88 -6.64 12.04
CA TRP A 119 -41.60 -6.94 10.80
C TRP A 119 -42.37 -8.27 10.89
N ALA A 120 -41.79 -9.29 11.54
CA ALA A 120 -42.43 -10.60 11.70
C ALA A 120 -43.64 -10.53 12.64
N ARG A 121 -43.53 -9.77 13.74
CA ARG A 121 -44.66 -9.50 14.66
C ARG A 121 -45.80 -8.75 13.97
N SER A 122 -45.47 -7.78 13.11
CA SER A 122 -46.46 -7.03 12.32
C SER A 122 -47.26 -7.94 11.38
N ILE A 123 -46.59 -8.88 10.71
CA ILE A 123 -47.23 -9.84 9.79
C ILE A 123 -48.19 -10.78 10.54
N LEU A 124 -47.80 -11.27 11.72
CA LEU A 124 -48.69 -12.12 12.54
C LEU A 124 -49.94 -11.37 13.02
N ARG A 125 -49.80 -10.11 13.43
CA ARG A 125 -50.96 -9.28 13.82
C ARG A 125 -51.93 -9.10 12.66
N ARG A 126 -51.43 -8.85 11.45
CA ARG A 126 -52.26 -8.70 10.25
C ARG A 126 -52.99 -9.99 9.87
N TYR A 127 -52.32 -11.15 10.04
CA TYR A 127 -52.96 -12.46 9.86
C TYR A 127 -54.08 -12.71 10.88
N GLN A 128 -53.84 -12.37 12.16
CA GLN A 128 -54.84 -12.44 13.22
C GLN A 128 -56.03 -11.50 12.97
N ALA A 129 -55.80 -10.35 12.31
CA ALA A 129 -56.84 -9.44 11.84
C ALA A 129 -57.59 -9.93 10.58
N CYS A 130 -57.41 -11.20 10.19
CA CYS A 130 -58.04 -11.84 9.03
C CYS A 130 -57.68 -11.21 7.66
N GLU A 131 -56.53 -10.53 7.54
CA GLU A 131 -56.02 -10.13 6.22
C GLU A 131 -55.50 -11.34 5.44
N ARG A 132 -55.76 -11.35 4.12
CA ARG A 132 -55.18 -12.35 3.21
C ARG A 132 -53.69 -12.08 3.00
N ILE A 133 -52.85 -12.88 3.65
CA ILE A 133 -51.39 -12.85 3.53
C ILE A 133 -50.91 -14.10 2.80
N ASN A 134 -49.87 -13.96 1.97
CA ASN A 134 -49.25 -15.07 1.27
C ASN A 134 -48.73 -16.12 2.29
N PRO A 135 -49.09 -17.42 2.13
CA PRO A 135 -48.72 -18.47 3.09
C PRO A 135 -47.20 -18.62 3.29
N THR A 136 -46.39 -18.34 2.27
CA THR A 136 -44.92 -18.38 2.38
C THR A 136 -44.37 -17.28 3.30
N VAL A 137 -44.97 -16.08 3.25
CA VAL A 137 -44.58 -14.93 4.08
C VAL A 137 -44.95 -15.17 5.55
N LEU A 138 -46.10 -15.82 5.79
CA LEU A 138 -46.52 -16.23 7.13
C LEU A 138 -45.55 -17.26 7.74
N ARG A 139 -45.13 -18.25 6.95
CA ARG A 139 -44.16 -19.27 7.38
C ARG A 139 -42.84 -18.62 7.82
N PHE A 140 -42.28 -17.73 6.99
CA PHE A 140 -41.03 -17.05 7.31
C PHE A 140 -41.13 -16.11 8.51
N ALA A 141 -42.28 -15.45 8.73
CA ALA A 141 -42.50 -14.65 9.93
C ALA A 141 -42.50 -15.51 11.21
N ARG A 142 -43.14 -16.69 11.19
CA ARG A 142 -43.14 -17.64 12.31
C ARG A 142 -41.75 -18.21 12.59
N GLU A 143 -41.03 -18.62 11.53
CA GLU A 143 -39.65 -19.11 11.63
C GLU A 143 -38.70 -18.04 12.20
N ALA A 144 -38.85 -16.78 11.78
CA ALA A 144 -38.03 -15.67 12.27
C ALA A 144 -38.22 -15.39 13.77
N LEU A 145 -39.41 -15.67 14.31
CA LEU A 145 -39.72 -15.57 15.74
C LEU A 145 -39.43 -16.86 16.52
N LYS A 146 -38.95 -17.93 15.86
CA LYS A 146 -38.75 -19.27 16.43
C LYS A 146 -40.02 -19.83 17.10
N GLU A 147 -41.20 -19.39 16.66
CA GLU A 147 -42.45 -20.08 16.97
C GLU A 147 -42.51 -21.32 16.07
N ALA A 148 -41.79 -22.36 16.50
CA ALA A 148 -41.76 -23.64 15.81
C ALA A 148 -42.95 -24.48 16.27
N ALA A 149 -43.82 -24.73 15.29
CA ALA A 149 -44.87 -25.75 15.20
C ALA A 149 -46.07 -25.63 16.16
#